data_AF-A0A6G1S0P7-F1
#
_entry.id   AF-A0A6G1S0P7-F1
#
_cell.length_a   1.000
_cell.length_b   1.000
_cell.length_c   1.000
_cell.angle_alpha   90.00
_cell.angle_beta   90.00
_cell.angle_gamma   90.00
#
_symmetry.space_group_name_H-M   'P 1'
#
loop_
_entity.id
_entity.type
_entity.pdbx_description
1 polymer ?
#
loop_
_entity_poly.entity_id
_entity_poly.type
_entity_poly.pdbx_seq_one_letter_code
_entity_poly.pdbx_strand_id
1 'polypeptide(L)'
;CGKSTSIQLLERFYDPVEGQVLADGFDTKSLHLQWFRSRLGLVSQEPILFDCSIAENIQYGDNSRVVSQEEIEEAAKAANIHTFIEKLPEKYNTQVGDKGTQL
;
A
#
# COMPACT_ATOMS: atom_id res chain seq x y z
N CYS A 1 -21.23 -0.56 10.17
CA CYS A 1 -21.68 0.14 8.94
C CYS A 1 -20.71 -0.22 7.80
N GLY A 2 -21.20 -0.68 6.64
CA GLY A 2 -20.43 -1.38 5.59
C GLY A 2 -19.35 -0.59 4.82
N LYS A 3 -18.64 0.36 5.45
CA LYS A 3 -17.54 1.12 4.83
C LYS A 3 -16.45 0.20 4.29
N SER A 4 -15.93 -0.70 5.12
CA SER A 4 -14.88 -1.64 4.69
C SER A 4 -15.37 -2.57 3.59
N THR A 5 -16.64 -3.00 3.65
CA THR A 5 -17.27 -3.80 2.60
C THR A 5 -17.31 -3.06 1.26
N SER A 6 -17.64 -1.76 1.25
CA SER A 6 -17.62 -0.96 0.02
C SER A 6 -16.22 -0.85 -0.59
N ILE A 7 -15.19 -0.70 0.25
CA ILE A 7 -13.79 -0.69 -0.20
C ILE A 7 -13.41 -2.06 -0.78
N GLN A 8 -13.75 -3.16 -0.10
CA GLN A 8 -13.45 -4.52 -0.57
C GLN A 8 -14.15 -4.88 -1.89
N LEU A 9 -15.34 -4.34 -2.13
CA LEU A 9 -16.02 -4.44 -3.43
C LEU A 9 -15.29 -3.63 -4.51
N LEU A 10 -14.83 -2.42 -4.18
CA LEU A 10 -14.03 -1.60 -5.10
C LEU A 10 -12.71 -2.27 -5.45
N GLU A 11 -12.02 -2.89 -4.49
CA GLU A 11 -10.75 -3.63 -4.68
C GLU A 11 -10.93 -4.98 -5.38
N ARG A 12 -12.17 -5.35 -5.72
CA ARG A 12 -12.56 -6.65 -6.28
C ARG A 12 -12.06 -7.83 -5.44
N PHE A 13 -12.07 -7.70 -4.12
CA PHE A 13 -11.99 -8.88 -3.25
C PHE A 13 -13.29 -9.68 -3.29
N TYR A 14 -14.40 -8.99 -3.58
CA TYR A 14 -15.70 -9.59 -3.83
C TYR A 14 -16.36 -8.96 -5.05
N ASP A 15 -17.20 -9.74 -5.73
CA ASP A 15 -18.11 -9.24 -6.74
C ASP A 15 -19.50 -8.98 -6.10
N PRO A 16 -20.19 -7.88 -6.48
CA PRO A 16 -21.57 -7.68 -6.03
C PRO A 16 -22.49 -8.77 -6.60
N VAL A 17 -23.46 -9.20 -5.79
CA VAL A 17 -24.52 -10.16 -6.18
C VAL A 17 -25.45 -9.54 -7.22
N GLU A 18 -25.84 -8.28 -7.02
CA GLU A 18 -26.62 -7.47 -7.94
C GLU A 18 -26.01 -6.07 -8.08
N GLY A 19 -26.17 -5.45 -9.26
CA GLY A 19 -25.60 -4.15 -9.58
C GLY A 19 -24.17 -4.23 -10.11
N GLN A 20 -23.52 -3.08 -10.20
CA GLN A 20 -22.19 -2.92 -10.79
C GLN A 20 -21.33 -1.96 -9.97
N VAL A 21 -20.02 -2.20 -9.99
CA VAL A 21 -19.02 -1.26 -9.49
C VAL A 21 -18.30 -0.70 -10.70
N LEU A 22 -18.36 0.62 -10.89
CA LEU A 22 -17.77 1.28 -12.06
C LEU A 22 -16.51 2.05 -11.65
N ALA A 23 -15.44 1.90 -12.42
CA ALA A 23 -14.28 2.78 -12.40
C ALA A 23 -14.20 3.50 -13.76
N ASP A 24 -14.28 4.83 -13.75
CA ASP A 24 -14.34 5.66 -14.97
C ASP A 24 -15.40 5.20 -15.99
N GLY A 25 -16.55 4.74 -15.48
CA GLY A 25 -17.67 4.26 -16.31
C GLY A 25 -17.53 2.82 -16.82
N PHE A 26 -16.40 2.15 -16.58
CA PHE A 26 -16.20 0.74 -16.91
C PHE A 26 -16.51 -0.13 -15.71
N ASP A 27 -17.25 -1.23 -15.92
CA ASP A 27 -17.45 -2.25 -14.89
C ASP A 27 -16.09 -2.82 -14.47
N THR A 28 -15.77 -2.74 -13.19
CA THR A 28 -14.47 -3.21 -12.69
C THR A 28 -14.26 -4.69 -12.98
N LYS A 29 -15.33 -5.49 -13.13
CA LYS A 29 -15.27 -6.91 -13.55
C LYS A 29 -14.66 -7.11 -14.94
N SER A 30 -14.83 -6.13 -15.82
CA SER A 30 -14.31 -6.16 -17.20
C SER A 30 -12.82 -5.79 -17.29
N LEU A 31 -12.26 -5.19 -16.24
CA LEU A 31 -10.86 -4.78 -16.19
C LEU A 31 -9.94 -5.94 -15.80
N HIS A 32 -8.70 -5.92 -16.28
CA HIS A 32 -7.69 -6.87 -15.83
C HIS A 32 -7.35 -6.63 -14.35
N LEU A 33 -7.52 -7.64 -13.50
CA LEU A 33 -7.48 -7.50 -12.04
C LEU A 33 -6.16 -6.92 -11.52
N GLN A 34 -5.02 -7.45 -11.99
CA GLN A 34 -3.70 -6.99 -11.54
C GLN A 34 -3.45 -5.53 -11.95
N TRP A 35 -3.85 -5.17 -13.17
CA TRP A 35 -3.69 -3.81 -13.68
C TRP A 35 -4.59 -2.83 -12.92
N PHE A 36 -5.82 -3.23 -12.64
CA PHE A 36 -6.75 -2.39 -11.90
C PHE A 36 -6.25 -2.15 -10.47
N ARG A 37 -5.78 -3.20 -9.78
CA ARG A 37 -5.20 -3.05 -8.43
C ARG A 37 -3.91 -2.24 -8.42
N SER A 38 -3.10 -2.26 -9.48
CA SER A 38 -1.91 -1.41 -9.57
C SER A 38 -2.23 0.09 -9.76
N ARG A 39 -3.50 0.46 -9.94
CA ARG A 39 -3.97 1.86 -9.94
C ARG A 39 -4.53 2.31 -8.59
N LEU A 40 -4.64 1.40 -7.62
CA LEU A 40 -5.21 1.68 -6.30
C LEU A 40 -4.09 1.83 -5.25
N GLY A 41 -4.26 2.79 -4.35
CA GLY A 41 -3.51 2.86 -3.09
C GLY A 41 -4.46 2.60 -1.92
N LEU A 42 -4.10 1.68 -1.03
CA LEU A 42 -4.89 1.32 0.15
C LEU A 42 -4.11 1.64 1.43
N VAL A 43 -4.78 2.28 2.39
CA VAL A 43 -4.33 2.37 3.78
C VAL A 43 -5.38 1.70 4.65
N SER A 44 -5.03 0.57 5.26
CA SER A 44 -5.92 -0.16 6.17
C SER A 44 -5.99 0.49 7.54
N GLN A 45 -7.06 0.22 8.28
CA GLN A 45 -7.24 0.71 9.66
C GLN A 45 -6.14 0.20 10.61
N GLU A 46 -5.75 -1.06 10.43
CA GLU A 46 -4.60 -1.68 11.08
C GLU A 46 -3.59 -2.00 9.97
N PRO A 47 -2.61 -1.12 9.70
CA PRO A 47 -1.57 -1.41 8.71
C PRO A 47 -0.67 -2.53 9.23
N ILE A 48 -0.31 -3.45 8.34
CA ILE A 48 0.62 -4.54 8.62
C ILE A 48 1.90 -4.25 7.86
N LEU A 49 3.02 -4.30 8.56
CA LEU A 49 4.35 -4.25 7.97
C LEU A 49 4.95 -5.66 7.92
N PHE A 50 5.77 -5.91 6.91
CA PHE A 50 6.56 -7.14 6.79
C PHE A 50 7.81 -7.05 7.66
N ASP A 51 8.30 -8.20 8.11
CA ASP A 51 9.57 -8.35 8.84
C ASP A 51 10.78 -8.16 7.91
N CYS A 52 10.91 -6.94 7.42
CA CYS A 52 11.93 -6.44 6.52
C CYS A 52 12.32 -5.02 6.94
N SER A 53 13.26 -4.40 6.22
CA SER A 53 13.65 -3.01 6.47
C SER A 53 12.51 -2.01 6.17
N ILE A 54 12.63 -0.79 6.68
CA ILE A 54 11.74 0.32 6.35
C ILE A 54 11.75 0.59 4.84
N ALA A 55 12.92 0.58 4.20
CA ALA A 55 13.05 0.75 2.75
C ALA A 55 12.26 -0.32 1.98
N GLU A 56 12.40 -1.58 2.35
CA GLU A 56 11.70 -2.69 1.67
C GLU A 56 10.18 -2.59 1.83
N ASN A 57 9.70 -2.20 3.02
CA ASN A 57 8.26 -1.97 3.25
C ASN A 57 7.71 -0.80 2.41
N ILE A 58 8.47 0.29 2.22
CA ILE A 58 8.06 1.40 1.35
C ILE A 58 8.13 0.99 -0.12
N GLN A 59 9.21 0.32 -0.54
CA GLN A 59 9.41 -0.18 -1.91
C GLN A 59 8.29 -1.13 -2.35
N TYR A 60 7.73 -1.91 -1.42
CA TYR A 60 6.62 -2.83 -1.68
C TYR A 60 5.36 -2.15 -2.26
N GLY A 61 5.25 -0.82 -2.17
CA GLY A 61 4.20 -0.04 -2.82
C GLY A 61 4.18 -0.16 -4.36
N ASP A 62 5.30 -0.51 -5.00
CA ASP A 62 5.38 -0.78 -6.44
C ASP A 62 6.25 -2.01 -6.74
N ASN A 63 5.59 -3.14 -6.95
CA ASN A 63 6.24 -4.43 -7.24
C ASN A 63 6.57 -4.64 -8.73
N SER A 64 6.30 -3.66 -9.61
CA SER A 64 6.51 -3.79 -11.05
C SER A 64 7.93 -3.42 -11.50
N ARG A 65 8.68 -2.75 -10.63
CA ARG A 65 10.02 -2.22 -10.90
C ARG A 65 10.85 -2.18 -9.62
N VAL A 66 12.15 -1.94 -9.77
CA VAL A 66 13.00 -1.57 -8.63
C VAL A 66 12.78 -0.08 -8.35
N VAL A 67 12.23 0.23 -7.17
CA VAL A 67 12.07 1.62 -6.70
C VAL A 67 13.41 2.13 -6.19
N SER A 68 13.80 3.32 -6.63
CA SER A 68 15.08 3.93 -6.22
C SER A 68 15.03 4.45 -4.79
N GLN A 69 16.20 4.59 -4.15
CA GLN A 69 16.30 5.15 -2.80
C GLN A 69 15.77 6.59 -2.73
N GLU A 70 15.95 7.39 -3.79
CA GLU A 70 15.45 8.76 -3.87
C GLU A 70 13.92 8.79 -3.81
N GLU A 71 13.23 7.94 -4.58
CA GLU A 71 11.77 7.82 -4.55
C GLU A 71 11.24 7.32 -3.21
N ILE A 72 11.96 6.40 -2.55
CA ILE A 72 11.63 5.93 -1.19
C ILE A 72 11.68 7.10 -0.21
N GLU A 73 12.73 7.93 -0.27
CA GLU A 73 12.87 9.11 0.58
C GLU A 73 11.84 10.19 0.28
N GLU A 74 11.49 10.41 -0.99
CA GLU A 74 10.44 11.33 -1.39
C GLU A 74 9.08 10.89 -0.82
N ALA A 75 8.74 9.60 -0.93
CA ALA A 75 7.53 9.04 -0.33
C ALA A 75 7.53 9.20 1.20
N ALA A 76 8.66 8.92 1.86
CA ALA A 76 8.80 9.10 3.30
C ALA A 76 8.72 10.57 3.75
N LYS A 77 9.20 11.52 2.94
CA LYS A 77 9.06 12.97 3.18
C LYS A 77 7.61 13.40 3.03
N ALA A 78 6.93 12.95 1.97
CA ALA A 78 5.51 13.23 1.74
C ALA A 78 4.61 12.65 2.85
N ALA A 79 4.98 11.49 3.39
CA ALA A 79 4.32 10.87 4.55
C ALA A 79 4.76 11.43 5.92
N ASN A 80 5.63 12.45 5.95
CA ASN A 80 6.14 13.08 7.17
C ASN A 80 6.87 12.13 8.16
N ILE A 81 7.53 11.08 7.65
CA ILE A 81 8.26 10.11 8.47
C ILE A 81 9.78 10.14 8.24
N HIS A 82 10.26 10.81 7.19
CA HIS A 82 11.68 10.90 6.84
C HIS A 82 12.58 11.36 8.02
N THR A 83 12.21 12.44 8.70
CA THR A 83 13.00 12.99 9.83
C THR A 83 13.08 12.03 11.02
N PHE A 84 12.08 11.17 11.20
CA PHE A 84 12.12 10.11 12.21
C PHE A 84 13.09 9.01 11.78
N ILE A 85 12.98 8.54 10.53
CA ILE A 85 13.86 7.50 9.98
C ILE A 85 15.33 7.93 10.05
N GLU A 86 15.66 9.17 9.68
CA GLU A 86 17.04 9.69 9.73
C GLU A 86 17.66 9.74 11.14
N LYS A 87 16.84 9.69 12.20
CA LYS A 87 17.32 9.64 13.59
C LYS A 87 17.60 8.22 14.08
N LEU A 88 17.16 7.19 13.36
CA LEU A 88 17.45 5.79 13.68
C LEU A 88 18.91 5.46 13.34
N PRO A 89 19.59 4.60 14.13
CA PRO A 89 20.98 4.23 13.86
C PRO A 89 21.20 3.65 12.45
N GLU A 90 20.28 2.78 12.01
CA GLU A 90 20.34 2.10 10.72
C GLU A 90 19.49 2.80 9.63
N LYS A 91 18.85 3.93 9.97
CA LYS A 91 18.00 4.71 9.07
C LYS A 91 16.97 3.83 8.32
N TYR A 92 16.96 3.87 6.99
CA TYR A 92 16.07 3.07 6.15
C TYR A 92 16.33 1.56 6.19
N ASN A 93 17.52 1.14 6.62
CA ASN A 93 17.86 -0.27 6.82
C ASN A 93 17.38 -0.82 8.18
N THR A 94 16.78 0.03 9.03
CA THR A 94 16.19 -0.42 10.30
C THR A 94 15.16 -1.49 10.04
N GLN A 95 15.30 -2.63 10.71
CA GLN A 95 14.35 -3.73 10.64
C GLN A 95 13.10 -3.38 11.43
N VAL A 96 11.94 -3.60 10.80
CA VAL A 96 10.63 -3.22 11.35
C VAL A 96 10.13 -4.25 12.38
N GLY A 97 10.62 -5.50 12.30
CA GLY A 97 10.16 -6.61 13.11
C GLY A 97 8.77 -7.12 12.69
N ASP A 98 8.38 -8.28 13.23
CA ASP A 98 7.03 -8.84 13.03
C ASP A 98 5.95 -7.78 13.33
N LYS A 99 5.09 -7.49 12.34
CA LYS A 99 3.98 -6.54 12.41
C LYS A 99 4.35 -5.12 12.88
N GLY A 100 5.60 -4.67 12.71
CA GLY A 100 5.99 -3.32 13.14
C GLY A 100 6.17 -3.16 14.64
N THR A 101 6.45 -4.25 15.35
CA THR A 101 6.62 -4.23 16.82
C THR A 101 7.88 -3.48 17.29
N GLN A 102 8.80 -3.12 16.39
CA GLN A 102 10.06 -2.44 16.71
C GLN A 102 10.06 -0.94 16.37
N LEU A 103 8.93 -0.37 15.96
CA LEU A 103 8.78 1.04 15.56
C LEU A 103 7.68 1.78 16.33
#